data_AF-A0A2K5MD48-F1
#
_entry.id   AF-A0A2K5MD48-F1
#
_cell.length_a   1.000
_cell.length_b   1.000
_cell.length_c   1.000
_cell.angle_alpha   90.00
_cell.angle_beta   90.00
_cell.angle_gamma   90.00
#
_symmetry.space_group_name_H-M   'P 1'
#
loop_
_entity.id
_entity.type
_entity.pdbx_description
1 polymer ?
#
loop_
_entity_poly.entity_id
_entity_poly.type
_entity_poly.pdbx_seq_one_letter_code
_entity_poly.pdbx_strand_id
1 'polypeptide(L)'
;MLKMLSFKLLLLAVALGFFEGDAKFGERNEGSGARRRRCLNGNPPKRLKRRDRRMMSQLELLSGGEMLCGGFYPRLSCCLRSDSPGLGRLENKIFSVTNNTECGKLLEEIKCALCSPHSQSLFHSPEREVLERDLVLPLLCKDYCKEFFYTCRGHIPGFLQTTADEFCFYYARKDGGLCFPDFPRKQVRGPASNYLDQMEEYDKVEEISRKHKHNCFCIQEVVSGLRQPVGALHSGDGSHRLFILEKEGYVKILTPEGEIFKEPYLDIHKLVQSGIKGGDERGLLSLAFHPNYKKNGKLYVSYTTNQERWAIGPHDHILRVVEYTVSRKNPHQVDLRTARVFLEVAELHRKHLGGQLLFGPDGFLYIILGDGMITLDDMEEMDGLSDFTGSVLRLDVDTDMCNVPYSIPRSNPHFNSTNQPPEVFAHGLHDPGRCAVDRHPTDININLTILCSDSNGKNRSSARILQIIKGKDYESEPSLLEFKPFSNGPLVGGFVYRGCQSERLYGSYVFGDRNGNFLTLQQSPVTKQWQEKPLCLGTSGSCRGYFSGHILGFGEDELGEVYILSSSKSMTQTHNGKLYKIVDPKRHSRIIFRCSLNF
;
A
#
# COMPACT_ATOMS: atom_id res chain seq x y z
N MET A 1 51.47 56.44 -19.70
CA MET A 1 52.73 55.72 -19.42
C MET A 1 52.62 54.38 -20.15
N LEU A 2 53.42 54.14 -21.22
CA LEU A 2 54.64 53.31 -21.20
C LEU A 2 54.44 51.94 -20.52
N LYS A 3 54.72 50.76 -21.09
CA LYS A 3 55.39 50.31 -22.35
C LYS A 3 54.78 48.93 -22.73
N MET A 4 54.63 48.54 -24.00
CA MET A 4 55.53 47.66 -24.79
C MET A 4 56.12 46.46 -24.02
N LEU A 5 56.22 45.21 -24.51
CA LEU A 5 56.00 44.57 -25.83
C LEU A 5 55.56 43.08 -25.54
N SER A 6 55.23 42.15 -26.43
CA SER A 6 55.34 42.02 -27.90
C SER A 6 54.29 41.05 -28.49
N PHE A 7 54.49 40.61 -29.74
CA PHE A 7 53.65 39.72 -30.56
C PHE A 7 54.53 38.64 -31.24
N LYS A 8 53.93 37.51 -31.66
CA LYS A 8 54.40 36.54 -32.69
C LYS A 8 55.67 35.67 -32.49
N LEU A 9 55.44 34.35 -32.42
CA LEU A 9 56.03 33.32 -33.30
C LEU A 9 54.93 32.25 -33.54
N LEU A 10 54.44 32.06 -34.77
CA LEU A 10 54.77 30.93 -35.68
C LEU A 10 54.55 29.55 -35.03
N LEU A 11 53.62 28.68 -35.44
CA LEU A 11 52.93 28.42 -36.72
C LEU A 11 53.82 27.82 -37.83
N LEU A 12 54.37 26.63 -37.54
CA LEU A 12 54.85 25.54 -38.42
C LEU A 12 55.00 24.31 -37.48
N ALA A 13 54.60 23.07 -37.80
CA ALA A 13 54.39 22.45 -39.11
C ALA A 13 53.08 21.64 -39.22
N VAL A 14 52.74 21.28 -40.46
CA VAL A 14 51.59 20.47 -40.87
C VAL A 14 52.06 19.04 -41.25
N ALA A 15 51.22 18.05 -40.96
CA ALA A 15 51.20 16.67 -41.49
C ALA A 15 52.38 15.71 -41.15
N LEU A 16 52.06 14.54 -40.58
CA LEU A 16 52.10 13.18 -41.20
C LEU A 16 51.95 12.06 -40.13
N GLY A 17 51.35 10.92 -40.49
CA GLY A 17 51.20 9.70 -39.63
C GLY A 17 50.10 9.80 -38.56
N PHE A 18 49.07 8.97 -38.40
CA PHE A 18 48.78 7.55 -38.72
C PHE A 18 49.60 6.48 -37.97
N PHE A 19 48.87 5.76 -37.09
CA PHE A 19 49.06 4.41 -36.51
C PHE A 19 50.14 4.09 -35.46
N GLU A 20 49.72 3.17 -34.57
CA GLU A 20 50.49 2.35 -33.59
C GLU A 20 51.22 3.11 -32.44
N GLY A 21 51.29 2.60 -31.20
CA GLY A 21 50.73 1.37 -30.62
C GLY A 21 50.99 1.27 -29.10
N ASP A 22 50.30 0.34 -28.44
CA ASP A 22 50.56 -0.26 -27.12
C ASP A 22 50.68 0.57 -25.82
N ALA A 23 49.58 0.45 -25.04
CA ALA A 23 49.53 -0.20 -23.72
C ALA A 23 50.45 0.24 -22.57
N LYS A 24 49.81 0.63 -21.46
CA LYS A 24 50.19 0.14 -20.13
C LYS A 24 48.99 -0.04 -19.20
N PHE A 25 48.97 -1.17 -18.48
CA PHE A 25 48.02 -1.51 -17.43
C PHE A 25 48.12 -0.54 -16.24
N GLY A 26 47.01 -0.35 -15.53
CA GLY A 26 46.93 0.40 -14.26
C GLY A 26 45.62 0.09 -13.54
N GLU A 27 45.69 -0.19 -12.24
CA GLU A 27 44.68 -0.97 -11.52
C GLU A 27 43.41 -0.22 -11.05
N ARG A 28 42.40 -1.04 -10.76
CA ARG A 28 41.20 -0.85 -9.92
C ARG A 28 40.96 0.52 -9.27
N ASN A 29 39.74 1.01 -9.47
CA ASN A 29 38.99 1.60 -8.36
C ASN A 29 37.56 1.04 -8.36
N GLU A 30 37.16 0.40 -7.26
CA GLU A 30 35.81 -0.17 -7.10
C GLU A 30 34.87 0.88 -6.52
N GLY A 31 33.83 1.26 -7.28
CA GLY A 31 32.81 2.16 -6.77
C GLY A 31 31.94 2.75 -7.87
N SER A 32 30.61 2.61 -7.72
CA SER A 32 29.60 3.45 -8.39
C SER A 32 29.76 3.65 -9.92
N GLY A 33 29.65 2.57 -10.69
CA GLY A 33 29.54 2.65 -12.15
C GLY A 33 28.46 1.71 -12.67
N ALA A 34 27.39 2.24 -13.25
CA ALA A 34 26.35 1.44 -13.88
C ALA A 34 26.98 0.49 -14.94
N ARG A 35 26.92 -0.83 -14.69
CA ARG A 35 27.57 -1.87 -15.51
C ARG A 35 27.21 -1.68 -16.99
N ARG A 36 28.12 -1.06 -17.76
CA ARG A 36 27.89 -0.75 -19.16
C ARG A 36 27.72 -2.06 -19.92
N ARG A 37 26.59 -2.21 -20.61
CA ARG A 37 26.30 -3.35 -21.48
C ARG A 37 27.38 -3.43 -22.56
N ARG A 38 28.05 -4.58 -22.67
CA ARG A 38 29.14 -4.82 -23.62
C ARG A 38 29.07 -6.24 -24.16
N CYS A 39 29.31 -6.35 -25.44
CA CYS A 39 29.46 -7.60 -26.17
C CYS A 39 30.83 -8.22 -25.89
N LEU A 40 31.00 -9.51 -26.19
CA LEU A 40 32.25 -10.24 -26.00
C LEU A 40 33.47 -9.52 -26.62
N ASN A 41 33.30 -8.86 -27.77
CA ASN A 41 34.32 -8.05 -28.45
C ASN A 41 34.48 -6.61 -27.89
N GLY A 42 33.99 -6.33 -26.67
CA GLY A 42 34.08 -5.05 -25.98
C GLY A 42 33.14 -3.93 -26.49
N ASN A 43 32.50 -4.10 -27.65
CA ASN A 43 31.61 -3.11 -28.26
C ASN A 43 30.27 -2.96 -27.52
N PRO A 44 29.60 -1.80 -27.61
CA PRO A 44 28.25 -1.63 -27.08
C PRO A 44 27.22 -2.41 -27.93
N PRO A 45 26.22 -3.05 -27.31
CA PRO A 45 25.16 -3.77 -28.03
C PRO A 45 24.31 -2.81 -28.86
N LYS A 46 23.98 -3.24 -30.08
CA LYS A 46 23.27 -2.41 -31.07
C LYS A 46 21.75 -2.54 -30.90
N ARG A 47 21.03 -1.45 -31.16
CA ARG A 47 19.56 -1.37 -31.03
C ARG A 47 18.88 -1.77 -32.33
N LEU A 48 18.12 -2.86 -32.32
CA LEU A 48 17.42 -3.39 -33.50
C LEU A 48 16.26 -2.47 -33.93
N LYS A 49 16.23 -2.06 -35.20
CA LYS A 49 15.20 -1.15 -35.74
C LYS A 49 13.88 -1.90 -35.97
N ARG A 50 12.76 -1.16 -36.04
CA ARG A 50 11.40 -1.72 -36.13
C ARG A 50 11.15 -2.52 -37.42
N ARG A 51 11.94 -2.28 -38.48
CA ARG A 51 11.89 -3.03 -39.76
C ARG A 51 12.54 -4.41 -39.61
N ASP A 52 13.69 -4.49 -38.96
CA ASP A 52 14.43 -5.74 -38.70
C ASP A 52 13.61 -6.71 -37.83
N ARG A 53 12.88 -6.17 -36.83
CA ARG A 53 12.00 -6.97 -35.95
C ARG A 53 10.85 -7.67 -36.69
N ARG A 54 10.33 -7.08 -37.77
CA ARG A 54 9.29 -7.72 -38.60
C ARG A 54 9.87 -8.77 -39.54
N MET A 55 11.13 -8.61 -39.95
CA MET A 55 11.78 -9.59 -40.81
C MET A 55 12.17 -10.86 -40.02
N MET A 56 12.52 -10.73 -38.73
CA MET A 56 12.72 -11.90 -37.86
C MET A 56 11.42 -12.69 -37.59
N SER A 57 10.26 -12.03 -37.52
CA SER A 57 8.97 -12.72 -37.33
C SER A 57 8.34 -13.25 -38.63
N GLN A 58 8.91 -12.96 -39.79
CA GLN A 58 8.42 -13.47 -41.09
C GLN A 58 9.29 -14.60 -41.66
N LEU A 59 10.49 -14.83 -41.10
CA LEU A 59 11.34 -15.95 -41.48
C LEU A 59 11.07 -17.25 -40.68
N GLU A 60 10.13 -17.24 -39.72
CA GLU A 60 9.81 -18.36 -38.80
C GLU A 60 9.35 -19.68 -39.49
N LEU A 61 9.32 -19.73 -40.82
CA LEU A 61 8.89 -20.88 -41.63
C LEU A 61 10.01 -21.57 -42.45
N LEU A 62 11.22 -21.01 -42.55
CA LEU A 62 12.26 -21.55 -43.46
C LEU A 62 13.69 -21.48 -42.90
N SER A 63 14.26 -22.65 -42.61
CA SER A 63 15.65 -22.95 -42.18
C SER A 63 15.95 -22.90 -40.67
N GLY A 64 16.68 -23.92 -40.19
CA GLY A 64 17.04 -24.11 -38.79
C GLY A 64 18.41 -23.52 -38.39
N GLY A 65 18.73 -23.60 -37.10
CA GLY A 65 20.01 -23.16 -36.53
C GLY A 65 20.00 -21.69 -36.08
N GLU A 66 20.05 -20.74 -37.02
CA GLU A 66 20.37 -19.33 -36.69
C GLU A 66 19.21 -18.47 -36.13
N MET A 67 18.02 -19.04 -35.90
CA MET A 67 16.80 -18.26 -35.61
C MET A 67 16.48 -18.03 -34.12
N LEU A 68 16.99 -18.85 -33.20
CA LEU A 68 16.51 -18.88 -31.80
C LEU A 68 16.81 -17.60 -31.01
N CYS A 69 17.99 -17.01 -31.21
CA CYS A 69 18.48 -15.93 -30.35
C CYS A 69 17.74 -14.60 -30.50
N GLY A 70 17.01 -14.40 -31.60
CA GLY A 70 16.18 -13.22 -31.82
C GLY A 70 15.00 -13.11 -30.86
N GLY A 71 14.42 -14.25 -30.47
CA GLY A 71 13.31 -14.32 -29.51
C GLY A 71 13.73 -13.89 -28.11
N PHE A 72 14.96 -14.22 -27.71
CA PHE A 72 15.51 -13.88 -26.39
C PHE A 72 15.94 -12.40 -26.29
N TYR A 73 16.46 -11.79 -27.37
CA TYR A 73 16.98 -10.40 -27.35
C TYR A 73 16.37 -9.45 -28.40
N PRO A 74 15.03 -9.27 -28.46
CA PRO A 74 14.32 -8.61 -29.57
C PRO A 74 14.47 -7.07 -29.66
N ARG A 75 15.27 -6.44 -28.78
CA ARG A 75 15.39 -4.97 -28.69
C ARG A 75 16.83 -4.46 -28.78
N LEU A 76 17.76 -5.20 -28.20
CA LEU A 76 19.17 -4.88 -28.07
C LEU A 76 19.92 -6.22 -28.15
N SER A 77 20.89 -6.36 -29.05
CA SER A 77 21.61 -7.61 -29.26
C SER A 77 23.07 -7.32 -29.58
N CYS A 78 23.95 -8.26 -29.23
CA CYS A 78 25.33 -8.28 -29.69
C CYS A 78 25.50 -8.95 -31.06
N CYS A 79 24.52 -9.77 -31.48
CA CYS A 79 24.45 -10.38 -32.80
C CYS A 79 23.62 -9.51 -33.75
N LEU A 80 24.14 -9.29 -34.96
CA LEU A 80 23.47 -8.64 -36.09
C LEU A 80 23.86 -9.40 -37.36
N ARG A 81 22.85 -9.98 -38.04
CA ARG A 81 22.90 -10.56 -39.39
C ARG A 81 24.25 -11.11 -39.87
N SER A 82 24.40 -12.44 -39.79
CA SER A 82 25.11 -13.33 -40.73
C SER A 82 26.55 -13.04 -41.21
N ASP A 83 27.18 -11.93 -40.81
CA ASP A 83 28.54 -11.55 -41.20
C ASP A 83 29.43 -11.32 -39.97
N SER A 84 29.86 -12.43 -39.36
CA SER A 84 31.04 -12.44 -38.50
C SER A 84 31.81 -13.75 -38.67
N PRO A 85 32.72 -13.85 -39.66
CA PRO A 85 33.51 -15.06 -39.96
C PRO A 85 34.58 -15.40 -38.88
N GLY A 86 34.39 -14.92 -37.65
CA GLY A 86 35.21 -15.23 -36.47
C GLY A 86 34.58 -16.22 -35.49
N LEU A 87 33.32 -16.63 -35.68
CA LEU A 87 32.66 -17.61 -34.78
C LEU A 87 33.08 -19.07 -35.09
N GLY A 88 33.46 -19.35 -36.34
CA GLY A 88 33.78 -20.68 -36.87
C GLY A 88 34.97 -21.45 -36.28
N ARG A 89 35.66 -20.92 -35.25
CA ARG A 89 36.73 -21.65 -34.53
C ARG A 89 36.29 -22.26 -33.20
N LEU A 90 35.16 -21.85 -32.63
CA LEU A 90 34.63 -22.44 -31.39
C LEU A 90 33.54 -23.49 -31.64
N GLU A 91 33.01 -23.56 -32.86
CA GLU A 91 31.75 -24.26 -33.17
C GLU A 91 31.88 -25.79 -33.32
N ASN A 92 33.02 -26.30 -33.81
CA ASN A 92 33.09 -27.69 -34.28
C ASN A 92 33.44 -28.77 -33.24
N LYS A 93 33.87 -28.42 -32.01
CA LYS A 93 34.24 -29.42 -30.98
C LYS A 93 33.10 -29.77 -30.01
N ILE A 94 32.21 -28.84 -29.71
CA ILE A 94 31.20 -29.01 -28.64
C ILE A 94 29.88 -29.61 -29.17
N PHE A 95 29.55 -29.41 -30.45
CA PHE A 95 28.15 -29.52 -30.92
C PHE A 95 27.85 -30.61 -31.95
N SER A 96 28.80 -31.48 -32.33
CA SER A 96 28.52 -32.65 -33.20
C SER A 96 28.16 -33.94 -32.41
N VAL A 97 27.90 -33.83 -31.11
CA VAL A 97 28.11 -34.94 -30.17
C VAL A 97 26.82 -35.67 -29.75
N THR A 98 25.64 -35.15 -30.08
CA THR A 98 24.37 -35.67 -29.52
C THR A 98 23.25 -35.73 -30.56
N ASN A 99 22.61 -36.91 -30.68
CA ASN A 99 21.31 -37.09 -31.36
C ASN A 99 20.11 -36.82 -30.43
N ASN A 100 20.33 -36.35 -29.20
CA ASN A 100 19.27 -36.08 -28.23
C ASN A 100 18.63 -34.71 -28.50
N THR A 101 17.32 -34.69 -28.75
CA THR A 101 16.56 -33.49 -29.11
C THR A 101 16.35 -32.51 -27.95
N GLU A 102 16.50 -32.91 -26.69
CA GLU A 102 16.43 -32.03 -25.52
C GLU A 102 17.78 -31.42 -25.16
N CYS A 103 18.85 -32.23 -25.13
CA CYS A 103 20.20 -31.71 -24.95
C CYS A 103 20.59 -30.77 -26.10
N GLY A 104 20.21 -31.11 -27.35
CA GLY A 104 20.37 -30.24 -28.51
C GLY A 104 19.69 -28.87 -28.33
N LYS A 105 18.46 -28.82 -27.80
CA LYS A 105 17.77 -27.53 -27.52
C LYS A 105 18.51 -26.69 -26.48
N LEU A 106 18.96 -27.29 -25.38
CA LEU A 106 19.74 -26.58 -24.35
C LEU A 106 21.08 -26.06 -24.91
N LEU A 107 21.73 -26.85 -25.76
CA LEU A 107 22.96 -26.47 -26.45
C LEU A 107 22.73 -25.28 -27.41
N GLU A 108 21.65 -25.27 -28.20
CA GLU A 108 21.26 -24.11 -29.02
C GLU A 108 20.89 -22.88 -28.18
N GLU A 109 20.21 -23.04 -27.05
CA GLU A 109 19.96 -21.93 -26.12
C GLU A 109 21.27 -21.33 -25.60
N ILE A 110 22.25 -22.15 -25.20
CA ILE A 110 23.56 -21.68 -24.70
C ILE A 110 24.32 -20.88 -25.76
N LYS A 111 24.22 -21.22 -27.06
CA LYS A 111 24.81 -20.39 -28.14
C LYS A 111 24.30 -18.94 -28.10
N CYS A 112 23.03 -18.74 -27.73
CA CYS A 112 22.45 -17.41 -27.61
C CYS A 112 23.04 -16.56 -26.47
N ALA A 113 23.81 -17.12 -25.54
CA ALA A 113 24.56 -16.35 -24.55
C ALA A 113 25.54 -15.36 -25.20
N LEU A 114 26.08 -15.66 -26.39
CA LEU A 114 26.97 -14.76 -27.14
C LEU A 114 26.23 -13.50 -27.64
N CYS A 115 24.95 -13.64 -27.96
CA CYS A 115 24.09 -12.56 -28.42
C CYS A 115 23.55 -11.67 -27.29
N SER A 116 23.68 -12.10 -26.02
CA SER A 116 23.29 -11.30 -24.86
C SER A 116 23.96 -9.91 -24.91
N PRO A 117 23.22 -8.81 -24.60
CA PRO A 117 23.78 -7.48 -24.37
C PRO A 117 24.88 -7.41 -23.29
N HIS A 118 25.05 -8.49 -22.53
CA HIS A 118 25.99 -8.63 -21.43
C HIS A 118 26.97 -9.79 -21.65
N SER A 119 27.15 -10.29 -22.89
CA SER A 119 27.96 -11.48 -23.17
C SER A 119 29.41 -11.37 -22.66
N GLN A 120 29.99 -10.17 -22.60
CA GLN A 120 31.30 -9.98 -21.96
C GLN A 120 31.31 -10.46 -20.49
N SER A 121 30.28 -10.13 -19.72
CA SER A 121 30.15 -10.50 -18.30
C SER A 121 29.70 -11.94 -18.05
N LEU A 122 29.22 -12.64 -19.08
CA LEU A 122 28.84 -14.06 -19.02
C LEU A 122 30.05 -14.97 -19.31
N PHE A 123 31.00 -14.54 -20.14
CA PHE A 123 32.14 -15.36 -20.55
C PHE A 123 33.47 -14.97 -19.89
N HIS A 124 33.69 -13.71 -19.50
CA HIS A 124 34.86 -13.35 -18.68
C HIS A 124 34.60 -13.60 -17.19
N SER A 125 35.43 -14.45 -16.59
CA SER A 125 35.74 -14.43 -15.17
C SER A 125 37.23 -14.09 -15.00
N PRO A 126 37.61 -13.19 -14.07
CA PRO A 126 39.02 -12.86 -13.82
C PRO A 126 39.81 -14.01 -13.15
N GLU A 127 39.13 -15.06 -12.68
CA GLU A 127 39.72 -16.18 -11.93
C GLU A 127 39.91 -17.48 -12.75
N ARG A 128 39.67 -17.45 -14.07
CA ARG A 128 39.94 -18.63 -14.92
C ARG A 128 41.43 -18.69 -15.28
N GLU A 129 42.23 -19.26 -14.37
CA GLU A 129 43.49 -19.89 -14.77
C GLU A 129 43.21 -20.95 -15.83
N VAL A 130 44.03 -20.97 -16.88
CA VAL A 130 43.81 -21.79 -18.07
C VAL A 130 44.26 -23.22 -17.80
N LEU A 131 43.39 -24.02 -17.18
CA LEU A 131 43.40 -25.46 -17.42
C LEU A 131 42.84 -25.72 -18.82
N GLU A 132 43.59 -26.42 -19.65
CA GLU A 132 43.13 -26.94 -20.95
C GLU A 132 41.90 -27.85 -20.75
N ARG A 133 40.72 -27.30 -20.99
CA ARG A 133 39.44 -28.02 -20.98
C ARG A 133 38.59 -27.53 -22.15
N ASP A 134 38.26 -28.42 -23.07
CA ASP A 134 37.70 -28.14 -24.41
C ASP A 134 36.32 -27.43 -24.46
N LEU A 135 35.70 -27.09 -23.32
CA LEU A 135 34.32 -26.60 -23.23
C LEU A 135 34.22 -25.17 -22.68
N VAL A 136 34.12 -24.20 -23.60
CA VAL A 136 33.93 -22.78 -23.25
C VAL A 136 32.45 -22.47 -23.01
N LEU A 137 31.99 -22.73 -21.78
CA LEU A 137 30.63 -22.39 -21.33
C LEU A 137 30.55 -21.00 -20.66
N PRO A 138 29.43 -20.26 -20.83
CA PRO A 138 29.13 -19.06 -20.06
C PRO A 138 28.86 -19.42 -18.59
N LEU A 139 28.92 -18.41 -17.70
CA LEU A 139 28.52 -18.53 -16.30
C LEU A 139 27.02 -18.82 -16.20
N LEU A 140 26.67 -20.05 -15.85
CA LEU A 140 25.29 -20.52 -15.76
C LEU A 140 24.63 -20.10 -14.44
N CYS A 141 23.31 -19.92 -14.45
CA CYS A 141 22.51 -19.83 -13.23
C CYS A 141 22.39 -21.21 -12.59
N LYS A 142 22.32 -21.28 -11.25
CA LYS A 142 22.45 -22.54 -10.49
C LYS A 142 21.47 -23.62 -10.94
N ASP A 143 20.20 -23.26 -11.16
CA ASP A 143 19.16 -24.22 -11.53
C ASP A 143 19.30 -24.70 -12.98
N TYR A 144 19.58 -23.77 -13.91
CA TYR A 144 19.86 -24.10 -15.31
C TYR A 144 21.14 -24.93 -15.46
N CYS A 145 22.15 -24.69 -14.63
CA CYS A 145 23.37 -25.50 -14.60
C CYS A 145 23.06 -26.97 -14.25
N LYS A 146 22.20 -27.21 -13.25
CA LYS A 146 21.77 -28.56 -12.89
C LYS A 146 20.92 -29.18 -13.99
N GLU A 147 19.98 -28.44 -14.58
CA GLU A 147 19.17 -28.90 -15.72
C GLU A 147 20.07 -29.32 -16.90
N PHE A 148 20.97 -28.44 -17.32
CA PHE A 148 21.93 -28.71 -18.40
C PHE A 148 22.80 -29.93 -18.10
N PHE A 149 23.33 -30.03 -16.88
CA PHE A 149 24.11 -31.19 -16.47
C PHE A 149 23.30 -32.48 -16.59
N TYR A 150 22.13 -32.59 -15.95
CA TYR A 150 21.36 -33.84 -15.98
C TYR A 150 20.88 -34.23 -17.39
N THR A 151 20.44 -33.28 -18.20
CA THR A 151 19.96 -33.56 -19.57
C THR A 151 21.09 -33.89 -20.55
N CYS A 152 22.30 -33.34 -20.37
CA CYS A 152 23.42 -33.55 -21.29
C CYS A 152 24.52 -34.51 -20.77
N ARG A 153 24.48 -34.96 -19.50
CA ARG A 153 25.54 -35.81 -18.90
C ARG A 153 25.86 -37.07 -19.71
N GLY A 154 24.83 -37.74 -20.24
CA GLY A 154 24.98 -38.95 -21.06
C GLY A 154 25.46 -38.71 -22.50
N HIS A 155 25.67 -37.45 -22.89
CA HIS A 155 25.90 -37.04 -24.28
C HIS A 155 27.13 -36.13 -24.47
N ILE A 156 27.69 -35.55 -23.41
CA ILE A 156 28.90 -34.72 -23.48
C ILE A 156 30.07 -35.47 -22.83
N PRO A 157 31.12 -35.83 -23.59
CA PRO A 157 32.35 -36.41 -23.05
C PRO A 157 32.91 -35.61 -21.87
N GLY A 158 33.26 -36.30 -20.79
CA GLY A 158 33.74 -35.70 -19.53
C GLY A 158 32.65 -35.48 -18.46
N PHE A 159 31.38 -35.27 -18.82
CA PHE A 159 30.33 -35.04 -17.79
C PHE A 159 30.00 -36.30 -16.99
N LEU A 160 30.17 -37.49 -17.58
CA LEU A 160 30.00 -38.78 -16.91
C LEU A 160 30.89 -38.92 -15.66
N GLN A 161 32.14 -38.41 -15.72
CA GLN A 161 33.16 -38.56 -14.68
C GLN A 161 33.05 -37.56 -13.53
N THR A 162 32.10 -36.62 -13.58
CA THR A 162 31.92 -35.56 -12.57
C THR A 162 30.54 -35.64 -11.92
N THR A 163 30.38 -35.03 -10.74
CA THR A 163 29.08 -34.82 -10.12
C THR A 163 28.44 -33.50 -10.56
N ALA A 164 27.11 -33.37 -10.42
CA ALA A 164 26.38 -32.16 -10.77
C ALA A 164 26.83 -30.94 -9.94
N ASP A 165 27.17 -31.16 -8.67
CA ASP A 165 27.60 -30.09 -7.76
C ASP A 165 29.06 -29.67 -8.02
N GLU A 166 29.97 -30.59 -8.39
CA GLU A 166 31.31 -30.22 -8.89
C GLU A 166 31.22 -29.46 -10.21
N PHE A 167 30.42 -29.95 -11.17
CA PHE A 167 30.22 -29.26 -12.44
C PHE A 167 29.71 -27.83 -12.23
N CYS A 168 28.66 -27.67 -11.41
CA CYS A 168 28.12 -26.35 -11.12
C CYS A 168 29.02 -25.50 -10.20
N PHE A 169 29.95 -26.08 -9.44
CA PHE A 169 30.96 -25.30 -8.72
C PHE A 169 31.94 -24.57 -9.66
N TYR A 170 32.20 -25.11 -10.85
CA TYR A 170 33.09 -24.49 -11.86
C TYR A 170 32.35 -23.68 -12.94
N TYR A 171 31.12 -24.07 -13.29
CA TYR A 171 30.36 -23.45 -14.40
C TYR A 171 29.16 -22.60 -13.97
N ALA A 172 28.63 -22.77 -12.75
CA ALA A 172 27.62 -21.85 -12.23
C ALA A 172 28.26 -20.64 -11.55
N ARG A 173 27.55 -19.53 -11.53
CA ARG A 173 28.00 -18.29 -10.89
C ARG A 173 27.92 -18.38 -9.35
N LYS A 174 28.97 -17.96 -8.66
CA LYS A 174 29.07 -17.97 -7.18
C LYS A 174 28.44 -16.72 -6.53
N ASP A 175 28.78 -15.53 -7.01
CA ASP A 175 28.26 -14.26 -6.46
C ASP A 175 27.12 -13.68 -7.31
N GLY A 176 26.13 -13.05 -6.66
CA GLY A 176 24.84 -12.56 -7.21
C GLY A 176 24.88 -11.46 -8.29
N GLY A 177 25.70 -11.64 -9.33
CA GLY A 177 25.68 -10.90 -10.58
C GLY A 177 25.02 -11.71 -11.70
N LEU A 178 25.27 -11.30 -12.95
CA LEU A 178 24.59 -11.86 -14.11
C LEU A 178 25.03 -13.30 -14.43
N CYS A 179 24.07 -14.20 -14.61
CA CYS A 179 24.27 -15.57 -15.06
C CYS A 179 23.34 -15.88 -16.24
N PHE A 180 23.63 -16.96 -16.97
CA PHE A 180 22.83 -17.43 -18.11
C PHE A 180 21.86 -18.55 -17.67
N PRO A 181 20.57 -18.54 -18.08
CA PRO A 181 19.91 -17.54 -18.94
C PRO A 181 19.68 -16.20 -18.23
N ASP A 182 20.05 -15.10 -18.89
CA ASP A 182 19.80 -13.72 -18.43
C ASP A 182 18.42 -13.17 -18.91
N PHE A 183 17.55 -14.07 -19.37
CA PHE A 183 16.20 -13.81 -19.84
C PHE A 183 15.19 -14.79 -19.20
N PRO A 184 13.91 -14.41 -19.03
CA PRO A 184 12.90 -15.29 -18.46
C PRO A 184 12.56 -16.44 -19.43
N ARG A 185 12.91 -17.67 -19.03
CA ARG A 185 12.63 -18.89 -19.79
C ARG A 185 11.17 -19.32 -19.54
N LYS A 186 10.35 -19.42 -20.60
CA LYS A 186 9.03 -20.06 -20.52
C LYS A 186 9.26 -21.58 -20.45
N GLN A 187 9.03 -22.20 -19.30
CA GLN A 187 9.03 -23.66 -19.23
C GLN A 187 7.82 -24.21 -20.02
N VAL A 188 8.10 -25.05 -21.00
CA VAL A 188 7.11 -25.93 -21.63
C VAL A 188 7.46 -27.34 -21.15
N ARG A 189 6.69 -27.88 -20.20
CA ARG A 189 6.80 -29.29 -19.79
C ARG A 189 5.50 -30.02 -20.14
N GLY A 190 5.68 -31.19 -20.74
CA GLY A 190 4.59 -32.10 -21.09
C GLY A 190 4.03 -32.89 -19.89
N PRO A 191 3.02 -33.72 -20.13
CA PRO A 191 2.15 -34.23 -19.08
C PRO A 191 2.69 -35.51 -18.42
N ALA A 192 3.44 -35.38 -17.31
CA ALA A 192 3.64 -36.45 -16.32
C ALA A 192 4.33 -35.96 -15.03
N SER A 193 3.59 -35.34 -14.11
CA SER A 193 3.94 -35.39 -12.67
C SER A 193 2.75 -34.94 -11.81
N ASN A 194 2.29 -35.81 -10.91
CA ASN A 194 1.16 -35.53 -10.01
C ASN A 194 1.62 -34.68 -8.82
N TYR A 195 1.74 -33.37 -9.02
CA TYR A 195 2.06 -32.40 -7.96
C TYR A 195 1.45 -31.01 -8.24
N LEU A 196 0.21 -30.99 -8.75
CA LEU A 196 -0.39 -29.81 -9.41
C LEU A 196 -1.74 -29.33 -8.85
N ASP A 197 -2.07 -29.65 -7.60
CA ASP A 197 -3.18 -29.00 -6.86
C ASP A 197 -2.75 -27.73 -6.09
N GLN A 198 -1.47 -27.33 -6.16
CA GLN A 198 -0.93 -26.15 -5.44
C GLN A 198 -0.39 -25.02 -6.34
N MET A 199 -0.41 -25.17 -7.68
CA MET A 199 0.04 -24.12 -8.61
C MET A 199 -1.07 -23.46 -9.44
N GLU A 200 -2.25 -24.09 -9.62
CA GLU A 200 -3.39 -23.41 -10.27
C GLU A 200 -3.93 -22.22 -9.46
N GLU A 201 -3.67 -22.17 -8.15
CA GLU A 201 -3.99 -21.02 -7.31
C GLU A 201 -2.98 -19.87 -7.47
N TYR A 202 -1.72 -20.17 -7.83
CA TYR A 202 -0.66 -19.18 -8.05
C TYR A 202 -0.71 -18.55 -9.46
N ASP A 203 -0.96 -19.34 -10.52
CA ASP A 203 -1.00 -18.79 -11.89
C ASP A 203 -2.23 -17.89 -12.13
N LYS A 204 -3.36 -18.14 -11.43
CA LYS A 204 -4.48 -17.19 -11.38
C LYS A 204 -4.06 -15.83 -10.81
N VAL A 205 -3.15 -15.80 -9.83
CA VAL A 205 -2.62 -14.55 -9.24
C VAL A 205 -1.66 -13.82 -10.20
N GLU A 206 -0.82 -14.54 -10.96
CA GLU A 206 0.10 -13.93 -11.95
C GLU A 206 -0.58 -13.43 -13.23
N GLU A 207 -1.58 -14.13 -13.79
CA GLU A 207 -2.33 -13.63 -14.95
C GLU A 207 -3.23 -12.44 -14.59
N ILE A 208 -3.80 -12.42 -13.37
CA ILE A 208 -4.41 -11.22 -12.79
C ILE A 208 -3.36 -10.10 -12.73
N SER A 209 -2.17 -10.34 -12.18
CA SER A 209 -1.10 -9.34 -12.03
C SER A 209 -0.69 -8.64 -13.33
N ARG A 210 -0.56 -9.37 -14.46
CA ARG A 210 -0.12 -8.76 -15.74
C ARG A 210 -1.20 -7.93 -16.46
N LYS A 211 -2.49 -8.21 -16.24
CA LYS A 211 -3.59 -7.32 -16.71
C LYS A 211 -3.96 -6.23 -15.69
N HIS A 212 -3.79 -6.48 -14.39
CA HIS A 212 -4.21 -5.56 -13.31
C HIS A 212 -3.15 -4.53 -12.89
N LYS A 213 -1.88 -4.67 -13.30
CA LYS A 213 -0.83 -3.66 -13.03
C LYS A 213 -1.15 -2.24 -13.49
N HIS A 214 -2.13 -2.06 -14.38
CA HIS A 214 -2.62 -0.75 -14.80
C HIS A 214 -3.74 -0.16 -13.91
N ASN A 215 -4.33 -0.92 -12.98
CA ASN A 215 -5.47 -0.49 -12.14
C ASN A 215 -5.15 -0.36 -10.64
N CYS A 216 -3.91 -0.61 -10.21
CA CYS A 216 -3.51 -0.39 -8.82
C CYS A 216 -3.45 1.10 -8.47
N PHE A 217 -3.64 1.44 -7.19
CA PHE A 217 -3.32 2.76 -6.62
C PHE A 217 -1.89 2.76 -6.07
N CYS A 218 -1.30 3.93 -5.93
CA CYS A 218 -0.05 4.13 -5.22
C CYS A 218 -0.31 4.66 -3.81
N ILE A 219 0.69 4.53 -2.95
CA ILE A 219 0.79 5.30 -1.70
C ILE A 219 2.02 6.19 -1.74
N GLN A 220 1.92 7.35 -1.10
CA GLN A 220 3.02 8.31 -0.96
C GLN A 220 3.17 8.68 0.51
N GLU A 221 4.36 8.50 1.08
CA GLU A 221 4.66 8.97 2.44
C GLU A 221 4.58 10.50 2.49
N VAL A 222 3.86 11.01 3.49
CA VAL A 222 3.66 12.44 3.71
C VAL A 222 4.50 12.90 4.89
N VAL A 223 4.35 12.22 6.03
CA VAL A 223 5.10 12.47 7.26
C VAL A 223 5.34 11.17 8.03
N SER A 224 6.37 11.17 8.87
CA SER A 224 6.76 10.07 9.76
C SER A 224 7.19 10.60 11.14
N GLY A 225 7.37 9.69 12.11
CA GLY A 225 7.70 10.05 13.50
C GLY A 225 6.49 10.28 14.42
N LEU A 226 5.27 9.97 13.94
CA LEU A 226 4.04 10.08 14.72
C LEU A 226 4.00 9.07 15.88
N ARG A 227 3.28 9.42 16.95
CA ARG A 227 3.14 8.61 18.17
C ARG A 227 1.78 7.92 18.17
N GLN A 228 1.78 6.60 17.92
CA GLN A 228 0.56 5.78 17.97
C GLN A 228 -0.64 6.44 17.25
N PRO A 229 -0.52 6.82 15.96
CA PRO A 229 -1.55 7.59 15.30
C PRO A 229 -2.82 6.75 15.03
N VAL A 230 -4.00 7.28 15.38
CA VAL A 230 -5.29 6.56 15.27
C VAL A 230 -6.18 7.07 14.14
N GLY A 231 -6.01 8.32 13.71
CA GLY A 231 -6.83 8.94 12.68
C GLY A 231 -6.30 10.29 12.24
N ALA A 232 -6.82 10.81 11.14
CA ALA A 232 -6.61 12.20 10.74
C ALA A 232 -7.86 12.78 10.06
N LEU A 233 -8.13 14.07 10.26
CA LEU A 233 -9.26 14.75 9.62
C LEU A 233 -9.01 16.25 9.42
N HIS A 234 -9.81 16.86 8.55
CA HIS A 234 -9.83 18.31 8.35
C HIS A 234 -10.88 19.02 9.21
N SER A 235 -10.78 20.36 9.31
CA SER A 235 -11.65 21.21 10.14
C SER A 235 -12.83 21.88 9.40
N GLY A 236 -12.87 21.82 8.06
CA GLY A 236 -13.96 22.43 7.27
C GLY A 236 -13.95 23.96 7.27
N ASP A 237 -12.82 24.59 7.58
CA ASP A 237 -12.66 26.05 7.66
C ASP A 237 -12.02 26.67 6.41
N GLY A 238 -11.65 25.86 5.41
CA GLY A 238 -10.92 26.28 4.21
C GLY A 238 -9.43 26.53 4.46
N SER A 239 -8.87 26.03 5.56
CA SER A 239 -7.45 26.18 5.90
C SER A 239 -6.57 25.06 5.33
N HIS A 240 -7.18 23.99 4.81
CA HIS A 240 -6.52 22.75 4.35
C HIS A 240 -5.58 22.11 5.38
N ARG A 241 -5.73 22.43 6.67
CA ARG A 241 -5.02 21.79 7.78
C ARG A 241 -5.54 20.38 8.01
N LEU A 242 -4.63 19.45 8.24
CA LEU A 242 -4.95 18.08 8.64
C LEU A 242 -4.58 17.88 10.11
N PHE A 243 -5.55 17.45 10.91
CA PHE A 243 -5.42 17.21 12.35
C PHE A 243 -5.21 15.72 12.58
N ILE A 244 -4.01 15.34 13.02
CA ILE A 244 -3.61 13.96 13.26
C ILE A 244 -3.79 13.64 14.75
N LEU A 245 -4.52 12.57 15.06
CA LEU A 245 -4.78 12.11 16.42
C LEU A 245 -3.71 11.09 16.84
N GLU A 246 -3.08 11.33 17.98
CA GLU A 246 -2.13 10.44 18.64
C GLU A 246 -2.79 9.83 19.89
N LYS A 247 -2.80 8.49 19.98
CA LYS A 247 -3.54 7.72 21.01
C LYS A 247 -3.26 8.13 22.45
N GLU A 248 -2.07 8.67 22.71
CA GLU A 248 -1.61 9.17 24.02
C GLU A 248 -2.32 10.46 24.47
N GLY A 249 -3.22 11.05 23.65
CA GLY A 249 -3.99 12.25 24.03
C GLY A 249 -3.50 13.56 23.40
N TYR A 250 -2.87 13.49 22.22
CA TYR A 250 -2.45 14.68 21.47
C TYR A 250 -3.15 14.78 20.12
N VAL A 251 -3.37 16.02 19.67
CA VAL A 251 -3.73 16.33 18.28
C VAL A 251 -2.65 17.22 17.67
N LYS A 252 -2.06 16.78 16.56
CA LYS A 252 -1.03 17.51 15.81
C LYS A 252 -1.61 18.14 14.55
N ILE A 253 -1.20 19.36 14.22
CA ILE A 253 -1.51 19.98 12.92
C ILE A 253 -0.39 19.64 11.94
N LEU A 254 -0.80 19.10 10.79
CA LEU A 254 -0.03 19.07 9.55
C LEU A 254 -0.57 20.19 8.63
N THR A 255 0.31 21.08 8.18
CA THR A 255 -0.04 22.16 7.25
C THR A 255 -0.09 21.63 5.80
N PRO A 256 -0.78 22.32 4.87
CA PRO A 256 -0.77 21.95 3.44
C PRO A 256 0.62 22.01 2.79
N GLU A 257 1.58 22.75 3.37
CA GLU A 257 2.99 22.77 2.96
C GLU A 257 3.76 21.50 3.36
N GLY A 258 3.21 20.68 4.27
CA GLY A 258 3.80 19.44 4.76
C GLY A 258 4.53 19.55 6.10
N GLU A 259 4.41 20.67 6.82
CA GLU A 259 5.05 20.87 8.11
C GLU A 259 4.16 20.43 9.29
N ILE A 260 4.73 19.76 10.29
CA ILE A 260 4.03 19.44 11.54
C ILE A 260 4.33 20.52 12.58
N PHE A 261 3.30 21.08 13.18
CA PHE A 261 3.45 22.02 14.29
C PHE A 261 4.02 21.32 15.54
N LYS A 262 5.05 21.94 16.12
CA LYS A 262 5.74 21.42 17.31
C LYS A 262 4.77 21.37 18.50
N GLU A 263 4.15 22.50 18.79
CA GLU A 263 3.08 22.65 19.77
C GLU A 263 1.82 21.90 19.26
N PRO A 264 1.21 21.03 20.08
CA PRO A 264 -0.01 20.34 19.70
C PRO A 264 -1.21 21.30 19.68
N TYR A 265 -2.17 21.01 18.81
CA TYR A 265 -3.46 21.69 18.75
C TYR A 265 -4.29 21.43 20.02
N LEU A 266 -4.31 20.16 20.45
CA LEU A 266 -4.91 19.73 21.71
C LEU A 266 -3.90 18.85 22.45
N ASP A 267 -3.74 19.11 23.74
CA ASP A 267 -2.96 18.27 24.65
C ASP A 267 -3.80 17.94 25.89
N ILE A 268 -4.22 16.68 25.96
CA ILE A 268 -5.01 16.12 27.07
C ILE A 268 -4.39 14.83 27.61
N HIS A 269 -3.09 14.57 27.37
CA HIS A 269 -2.43 13.31 27.76
C HIS A 269 -2.48 12.98 29.25
N LYS A 270 -2.71 13.99 30.11
CA LYS A 270 -2.86 13.82 31.57
C LYS A 270 -4.26 13.35 31.97
N LEU A 271 -5.26 13.59 31.12
CA LEU A 271 -6.65 13.14 31.30
C LEU A 271 -6.87 11.79 30.60
N VAL A 272 -6.19 11.54 29.50
CA VAL A 272 -6.33 10.32 28.70
C VAL A 272 -5.59 9.15 29.35
N GLN A 273 -6.32 8.10 29.71
CA GLN A 273 -5.75 6.83 30.12
C GLN A 273 -5.51 5.98 28.87
N SER A 274 -4.29 5.98 28.34
CA SER A 274 -3.93 5.19 27.14
C SER A 274 -3.53 3.74 27.45
N GLY A 275 -3.79 2.83 26.52
CA GLY A 275 -3.39 1.43 26.56
C GLY A 275 -1.90 1.20 26.31
N ILE A 276 -1.31 0.24 27.02
CA ILE A 276 0.14 -0.09 26.99
C ILE A 276 0.41 -1.47 26.35
N LYS A 277 -0.63 -2.30 26.18
CA LYS A 277 -0.56 -3.66 25.62
C LYS A 277 -1.28 -3.75 24.27
N GLY A 278 -0.88 -4.71 23.44
CA GLY A 278 -1.51 -4.91 22.13
C GLY A 278 -2.95 -5.39 22.30
N GLY A 279 -3.91 -4.71 21.66
CA GLY A 279 -5.34 -4.96 21.88
C GLY A 279 -5.90 -4.32 23.16
N ASP A 280 -5.21 -3.31 23.73
CA ASP A 280 -5.78 -2.35 24.69
C ASP A 280 -6.18 -1.11 23.87
N GLU A 281 -7.48 -0.90 23.66
CA GLU A 281 -8.00 0.14 22.75
C GLU A 281 -7.97 1.54 23.35
N ARG A 282 -7.98 1.63 24.68
CA ARG A 282 -8.00 2.87 25.47
C ARG A 282 -7.00 3.92 25.01
N GLY A 283 -7.45 5.18 24.95
CA GLY A 283 -6.67 6.36 24.58
C GLY A 283 -7.58 7.47 24.10
N LEU A 284 -7.02 8.37 23.29
CA LEU A 284 -7.81 9.25 22.41
C LEU A 284 -8.37 8.39 21.26
N LEU A 285 -9.70 8.35 21.13
CA LEU A 285 -10.41 7.48 20.18
C LEU A 285 -10.81 8.25 18.92
N SER A 286 -11.45 9.42 19.07
CA SER A 286 -11.96 10.19 17.95
C SER A 286 -12.03 11.70 18.21
N LEU A 287 -12.20 12.46 17.12
CA LEU A 287 -12.34 13.90 17.08
C LEU A 287 -13.31 14.24 15.95
N ALA A 288 -14.28 15.11 16.21
CA ALA A 288 -15.15 15.71 15.21
C ALA A 288 -15.15 17.23 15.35
N PHE A 289 -14.97 17.94 14.25
CA PHE A 289 -15.18 19.40 14.20
C PHE A 289 -16.65 19.70 13.93
N HIS A 290 -17.18 20.75 14.55
CA HIS A 290 -18.54 21.21 14.27
C HIS A 290 -18.69 21.62 12.79
N PRO A 291 -19.83 21.39 12.13
CA PRO A 291 -20.05 21.81 10.74
C PRO A 291 -19.85 23.33 10.52
N ASN A 292 -20.02 24.12 11.58
CA ASN A 292 -19.80 25.57 11.61
C ASN A 292 -18.52 25.98 12.38
N TYR A 293 -17.52 25.09 12.50
CA TYR A 293 -16.28 25.32 13.25
C TYR A 293 -15.58 26.64 12.88
N LYS A 294 -15.60 27.02 11.59
CA LYS A 294 -15.06 28.30 11.09
C LYS A 294 -15.60 29.54 11.82
N LYS A 295 -16.82 29.48 12.37
CA LYS A 295 -17.45 30.58 13.12
C LYS A 295 -17.49 30.34 14.62
N ASN A 296 -17.85 29.14 15.07
CA ASN A 296 -18.08 28.85 16.49
C ASN A 296 -16.85 28.26 17.21
N GLY A 297 -15.86 27.75 16.47
CA GLY A 297 -14.64 27.19 17.04
C GLY A 297 -14.81 25.88 17.80
N LYS A 298 -15.99 25.23 17.73
CA LYS A 298 -16.34 24.03 18.51
C LYS A 298 -15.78 22.74 17.91
N LEU A 299 -15.24 21.88 18.76
CA LEU A 299 -14.80 20.52 18.45
C LEU A 299 -15.25 19.55 19.56
N TYR A 300 -15.34 18.27 19.24
CA TYR A 300 -15.79 17.20 20.13
C TYR A 300 -14.76 16.07 20.09
N VAL A 301 -14.30 15.62 21.24
CA VAL A 301 -13.35 14.50 21.37
C VAL A 301 -13.94 13.37 22.19
N SER A 302 -13.61 12.14 21.80
CA SER A 302 -13.91 10.93 22.57
C SER A 302 -12.60 10.31 23.08
N TYR A 303 -12.52 10.04 24.37
CA TYR A 303 -11.34 9.43 24.97
C TYR A 303 -11.67 8.68 26.26
N THR A 304 -10.84 7.71 26.59
CA THR A 304 -10.93 6.98 27.86
C THR A 304 -10.15 7.65 28.97
N THR A 305 -10.72 7.73 30.17
CA THR A 305 -10.08 8.28 31.37
C THR A 305 -10.38 7.42 32.60
N ASN A 306 -9.58 7.57 33.66
CA ASN A 306 -9.77 6.82 34.89
C ASN A 306 -11.08 7.24 35.57
N GLN A 307 -11.78 6.27 36.15
CA GLN A 307 -13.02 6.51 36.90
C GLN A 307 -12.68 7.21 38.23
N GLU A 308 -13.08 8.47 38.38
CA GLU A 308 -12.69 9.33 39.51
C GLU A 308 -13.41 9.00 40.83
N ARG A 309 -14.49 8.22 40.78
CA ARG A 309 -15.43 8.05 41.91
C ARG A 309 -15.25 6.72 42.65
N TRP A 310 -15.61 5.61 42.00
CA TRP A 310 -15.58 4.26 42.57
C TRP A 310 -15.30 3.28 41.43
N ALA A 311 -14.40 2.31 41.63
CA ALA A 311 -14.14 1.27 40.64
C ALA A 311 -15.21 0.16 40.76
N ILE A 312 -16.05 0.03 39.74
CA ILE A 312 -17.12 -0.97 39.62
C ILE A 312 -16.51 -2.35 39.27
N GLY A 313 -15.41 -2.37 38.50
CA GLY A 313 -14.73 -3.59 38.07
C GLY A 313 -13.18 -3.50 38.04
N PRO A 314 -12.49 -4.62 37.76
CA PRO A 314 -11.02 -4.69 37.83
C PRO A 314 -10.29 -3.92 36.71
N HIS A 315 -10.97 -3.52 35.64
CA HIS A 315 -10.43 -2.78 34.50
C HIS A 315 -11.20 -1.49 34.19
N ASP A 316 -11.98 -1.04 35.17
CA ASP A 316 -12.95 0.04 35.09
C ASP A 316 -12.34 1.38 34.69
N HIS A 317 -13.02 2.06 33.78
CA HIS A 317 -12.71 3.38 33.27
C HIS A 317 -13.94 3.94 32.56
N ILE A 318 -13.92 5.23 32.22
CA ILE A 318 -15.02 5.86 31.48
C ILE A 318 -14.56 6.34 30.11
N LEU A 319 -15.41 6.13 29.10
CA LEU A 319 -15.32 6.81 27.80
C LEU A 319 -16.06 8.14 27.95
N ARG A 320 -15.33 9.26 27.84
CA ARG A 320 -15.88 10.62 27.84
C ARG A 320 -16.04 11.14 26.42
N VAL A 321 -17.16 11.78 26.12
CA VAL A 321 -17.32 12.68 24.97
C VAL A 321 -17.35 14.12 25.49
N VAL A 322 -16.46 14.97 25.00
CA VAL A 322 -16.22 16.32 25.53
C VAL A 322 -16.14 17.35 24.41
N GLU A 323 -16.93 18.42 24.53
CA GLU A 323 -16.83 19.62 23.70
C GLU A 323 -15.69 20.50 24.20
N TYR A 324 -14.88 21.01 23.27
CA TYR A 324 -13.89 22.06 23.50
C TYR A 324 -14.06 23.18 22.47
N THR A 325 -13.48 24.35 22.75
CA THR A 325 -13.44 25.49 21.82
C THR A 325 -12.00 25.90 21.52
N VAL A 326 -11.70 26.22 20.26
CA VAL A 326 -10.41 26.78 19.84
C VAL A 326 -10.11 28.11 20.56
N SER A 327 -8.84 28.35 20.88
CA SER A 327 -8.41 29.56 21.56
C SER A 327 -8.70 30.81 20.72
N ARG A 328 -9.43 31.77 21.29
CA ARG A 328 -9.70 33.09 20.68
C ARG A 328 -8.41 33.89 20.37
N LYS A 329 -7.26 33.49 20.91
CA LYS A 329 -5.95 34.12 20.68
C LYS A 329 -5.07 33.36 19.68
N ASN A 330 -5.31 32.07 19.46
CA ASN A 330 -4.47 31.22 18.64
C ASN A 330 -5.33 30.17 17.90
N PRO A 331 -5.59 30.35 16.58
CA PRO A 331 -6.35 29.38 15.78
C PRO A 331 -5.72 27.99 15.66
N HIS A 332 -4.48 27.82 16.13
CA HIS A 332 -3.72 26.57 16.11
C HIS A 332 -3.64 25.89 17.49
N GLN A 333 -4.45 26.31 18.46
CA GLN A 333 -4.47 25.71 19.81
C GLN A 333 -5.87 25.78 20.45
N VAL A 334 -6.28 24.72 21.14
CA VAL A 334 -7.53 24.63 21.91
C VAL A 334 -7.37 25.24 23.31
N ASP A 335 -8.39 25.94 23.82
CA ASP A 335 -8.41 26.37 25.21
C ASP A 335 -8.98 25.26 26.10
N LEU A 336 -8.10 24.55 26.82
CA LEU A 336 -8.47 23.41 27.67
C LEU A 336 -9.49 23.76 28.77
N ARG A 337 -9.65 25.05 29.12
CA ARG A 337 -10.63 25.51 30.13
C ARG A 337 -12.06 25.57 29.60
N THR A 338 -12.25 25.36 28.30
CA THR A 338 -13.56 25.32 27.64
C THR A 338 -14.17 23.92 27.59
N ALA A 339 -13.55 22.93 28.25
CA ALA A 339 -14.05 21.57 28.34
C ALA A 339 -15.48 21.53 28.91
N ARG A 340 -16.43 21.04 28.11
CA ARG A 340 -17.81 20.76 28.52
C ARG A 340 -18.09 19.28 28.23
N VAL A 341 -18.28 18.48 29.29
CA VAL A 341 -18.60 17.06 29.16
C VAL A 341 -20.02 16.92 28.61
N PHE A 342 -20.18 16.05 27.61
CA PHE A 342 -21.48 15.72 27.00
C PHE A 342 -21.98 14.36 27.48
N LEU A 343 -21.11 13.35 27.42
CA LEU A 343 -21.45 11.97 27.71
C LEU A 343 -20.32 11.30 28.49
N GLU A 344 -20.68 10.46 29.46
CA GLU A 344 -19.78 9.55 30.16
C GLU A 344 -20.39 8.14 30.06
N VAL A 345 -19.63 7.19 29.52
CA VAL A 345 -20.03 5.78 29.38
C VAL A 345 -19.08 4.95 30.26
N ALA A 346 -19.63 4.12 31.14
CA ALA A 346 -18.85 3.21 31.98
C ALA A 346 -18.37 2.00 31.17
N GLU A 347 -17.08 1.64 31.30
CA GLU A 347 -16.42 0.62 30.48
C GLU A 347 -15.70 -0.41 31.38
N LEU A 348 -16.29 -1.60 31.50
CA LEU A 348 -15.72 -2.71 32.26
C LEU A 348 -14.46 -3.31 31.60
N HIS A 349 -14.35 -3.25 30.27
CA HIS A 349 -13.26 -3.86 29.51
C HIS A 349 -12.59 -2.89 28.54
N ARG A 350 -11.36 -3.23 28.12
CA ARG A 350 -10.45 -2.34 27.38
C ARG A 350 -10.50 -2.52 25.86
N LYS A 351 -11.62 -3.04 25.37
CA LYS A 351 -11.86 -3.50 24.00
C LYS A 351 -13.32 -3.28 23.64
N HIS A 352 -13.64 -3.31 22.35
CA HIS A 352 -14.99 -3.09 21.85
C HIS A 352 -15.52 -1.71 22.29
N LEU A 353 -14.62 -0.71 22.34
CA LEU A 353 -14.98 0.64 22.80
C LEU A 353 -15.67 1.44 21.68
N GLY A 354 -15.18 1.29 20.45
CA GLY A 354 -15.55 2.16 19.34
C GLY A 354 -15.16 3.62 19.61
N GLY A 355 -16.16 4.46 19.88
CA GLY A 355 -16.00 5.88 20.20
C GLY A 355 -15.88 6.80 18.98
N GLN A 356 -16.20 6.36 17.77
CA GLN A 356 -16.12 7.22 16.58
C GLN A 356 -17.16 8.36 16.65
N LEU A 357 -16.68 9.60 16.49
CA LEU A 357 -17.50 10.80 16.40
C LEU A 357 -17.61 11.26 14.95
N LEU A 358 -18.79 11.66 14.50
CA LEU A 358 -19.00 12.24 13.18
C LEU A 358 -20.24 13.14 13.13
N PHE A 359 -20.20 14.18 12.29
CA PHE A 359 -21.38 14.98 11.96
C PHE A 359 -22.01 14.49 10.65
N GLY A 360 -23.31 14.23 10.70
CA GLY A 360 -24.15 13.94 9.54
C GLY A 360 -24.44 15.18 8.70
N PRO A 361 -24.97 15.02 7.47
CA PRO A 361 -25.40 16.15 6.62
C PRO A 361 -26.66 16.85 7.16
N ASP A 362 -27.34 16.25 8.14
CA ASP A 362 -28.44 16.81 8.92
C ASP A 362 -27.97 17.69 10.09
N GLY A 363 -26.66 17.78 10.36
CA GLY A 363 -26.08 18.64 11.39
C GLY A 363 -25.94 17.98 12.76
N PHE A 364 -26.48 16.77 12.96
CA PHE A 364 -26.42 16.07 14.25
C PHE A 364 -25.09 15.34 14.46
N LEU A 365 -24.70 15.21 15.73
CA LEU A 365 -23.53 14.45 16.16
C LEU A 365 -23.94 12.98 16.34
N TYR A 366 -23.28 12.09 15.59
CA TYR A 366 -23.39 10.66 15.76
C TYR A 366 -22.19 10.14 16.56
N ILE A 367 -22.47 9.26 17.52
CA ILE A 367 -21.48 8.60 18.38
C ILE A 367 -21.64 7.10 18.18
N ILE A 368 -20.59 6.41 17.74
CA ILE A 368 -20.61 4.98 17.45
C ILE A 368 -19.86 4.25 18.56
N LEU A 369 -20.57 3.51 19.41
CA LEU A 369 -20.04 2.76 20.54
C LEU A 369 -20.04 1.26 20.24
N GLY A 370 -19.03 0.54 20.73
CA GLY A 370 -19.05 -0.92 20.77
C GLY A 370 -19.67 -1.43 22.07
N ASP A 371 -19.80 -2.76 22.21
CA ASP A 371 -20.48 -3.39 23.35
C ASP A 371 -19.65 -3.39 24.65
N GLY A 372 -18.40 -2.93 24.64
CA GLY A 372 -17.50 -2.97 25.80
C GLY A 372 -17.22 -4.38 26.33
N MET A 373 -17.55 -5.42 25.54
CA MET A 373 -17.70 -6.82 25.99
C MET A 373 -18.59 -6.98 27.23
N ILE A 374 -19.54 -6.06 27.45
CA ILE A 374 -20.52 -6.13 28.54
C ILE A 374 -21.56 -7.18 28.17
N THR A 375 -21.82 -8.12 29.09
CA THR A 375 -22.83 -9.17 28.91
C THR A 375 -24.19 -8.74 29.48
N LEU A 376 -25.25 -9.45 29.10
CA LEU A 376 -26.58 -9.25 29.72
C LEU A 376 -26.52 -9.51 31.23
N ASP A 377 -25.77 -10.52 31.66
CA ASP A 377 -25.55 -10.83 33.08
C ASP A 377 -24.89 -9.62 33.80
N ASP A 378 -23.87 -8.98 33.20
CA ASP A 378 -23.27 -7.76 33.76
C ASP A 378 -24.30 -6.60 33.87
N MET A 379 -25.16 -6.42 32.85
CA MET A 379 -26.21 -5.38 32.85
C MET A 379 -27.33 -5.64 33.87
N GLU A 380 -27.63 -6.90 34.19
CA GLU A 380 -28.62 -7.27 35.22
C GLU A 380 -28.04 -7.23 36.64
N GLU A 381 -26.74 -7.51 36.82
CA GLU A 381 -26.08 -7.57 38.13
C GLU A 381 -25.40 -6.25 38.57
N MET A 382 -25.09 -5.32 37.66
CA MET A 382 -24.30 -4.11 37.98
C MET A 382 -25.05 -2.78 37.74
N ASP A 383 -25.48 -2.15 38.83
CA ASP A 383 -26.02 -0.78 38.80
C ASP A 383 -24.99 0.23 38.24
N GLY A 384 -25.46 1.11 37.35
CA GLY A 384 -24.66 2.22 36.82
C GLY A 384 -23.87 1.91 35.53
N LEU A 385 -24.07 0.73 34.94
CA LEU A 385 -23.73 0.50 33.54
C LEU A 385 -24.60 1.35 32.61
N SER A 386 -24.14 1.52 31.37
CA SER A 386 -24.71 2.46 30.41
C SER A 386 -25.42 1.72 29.26
N ASP A 387 -26.73 1.94 29.11
CA ASP A 387 -27.56 1.45 28.00
C ASP A 387 -27.08 1.94 26.60
N PHE A 388 -26.10 2.84 26.55
CA PHE A 388 -25.52 3.34 25.31
C PHE A 388 -24.49 2.40 24.65
N THR A 389 -24.00 1.35 25.33
CA THR A 389 -23.03 0.44 24.71
C THR A 389 -23.67 -0.36 23.57
N GLY A 390 -22.82 -0.81 22.65
CA GLY A 390 -23.21 -1.50 21.42
C GLY A 390 -24.07 -0.67 20.47
N SER A 391 -24.15 0.66 20.66
CA SER A 391 -25.15 1.50 20.00
C SER A 391 -24.57 2.68 19.21
N VAL A 392 -25.35 3.14 18.25
CA VAL A 392 -25.18 4.41 17.56
C VAL A 392 -26.10 5.43 18.21
N LEU A 393 -25.52 6.43 18.86
CA LEU A 393 -26.25 7.55 19.44
C LEU A 393 -26.35 8.69 18.42
N ARG A 394 -27.37 9.54 18.54
CA ARG A 394 -27.58 10.72 17.68
C ARG A 394 -28.08 11.91 18.49
N LEU A 395 -27.23 12.93 18.63
CA LEU A 395 -27.44 14.08 19.50
C LEU A 395 -27.49 15.40 18.71
N ASP A 396 -28.29 16.35 19.19
CA ASP A 396 -28.32 17.72 18.70
C ASP A 396 -27.48 18.64 19.59
N VAL A 397 -26.42 19.22 19.03
CA VAL A 397 -25.42 20.00 19.79
C VAL A 397 -25.64 21.52 19.67
N ASP A 398 -26.50 21.96 18.75
CA ASP A 398 -26.86 23.36 18.50
C ASP A 398 -28.06 23.76 19.37
N THR A 399 -27.94 23.53 20.69
CA THR A 399 -28.98 23.83 21.67
C THR A 399 -28.75 25.19 22.36
N ASP A 400 -29.82 25.97 22.51
CA ASP A 400 -29.85 27.20 23.32
C ASP A 400 -30.03 26.91 24.83
N MET A 401 -30.25 25.64 25.21
CA MET A 401 -30.45 25.25 26.60
C MET A 401 -29.13 25.28 27.38
N CYS A 402 -29.09 26.03 28.50
CA CYS A 402 -27.92 26.06 29.38
C CYS A 402 -27.84 24.85 30.35
N ASN A 403 -28.97 24.17 30.58
CA ASN A 403 -29.11 23.18 31.66
C ASN A 403 -28.72 21.76 31.24
N VAL A 404 -28.74 21.48 29.93
CA VAL A 404 -28.48 20.18 29.32
C VAL A 404 -27.44 20.38 28.21
N PRO A 405 -26.42 19.53 28.08
CA PRO A 405 -25.34 19.79 27.12
C PRO A 405 -25.78 19.72 25.64
N TYR A 406 -26.82 18.93 25.35
CA TYR A 406 -27.38 18.65 24.02
C TYR A 406 -28.92 18.57 24.06
N SER A 407 -29.56 18.65 22.90
CA SER A 407 -30.97 18.26 22.67
C SER A 407 -31.06 16.84 22.06
N ILE A 408 -32.24 16.22 22.17
CA ILE A 408 -32.57 15.00 21.42
C ILE A 408 -33.28 15.39 20.11
N PRO A 409 -32.80 14.96 18.93
CA PRO A 409 -33.51 15.19 17.68
C PRO A 409 -34.90 14.56 17.69
N ARG A 410 -35.92 15.32 17.25
CA ARG A 410 -37.33 14.85 17.12
C ARG A 410 -37.53 13.65 16.16
N SER A 411 -36.50 13.28 15.41
CA SER A 411 -36.49 12.14 14.48
C SER A 411 -35.69 10.93 15.01
N ASN A 412 -35.26 10.96 16.27
CA ASN A 412 -34.75 9.77 16.94
C ASN A 412 -35.90 8.80 17.26
N PRO A 413 -35.64 7.48 17.28
CA PRO A 413 -36.67 6.47 17.49
C PRO A 413 -37.38 6.62 18.84
N HIS A 414 -36.62 6.94 19.87
CA HIS A 414 -37.08 6.98 21.26
C HIS A 414 -37.31 8.41 21.77
N PHE A 415 -37.63 9.35 20.87
CA PHE A 415 -37.88 10.74 21.24
C PHE A 415 -39.01 10.83 22.27
N ASN A 416 -38.71 11.40 23.44
CA ASN A 416 -39.63 11.53 24.58
C ASN A 416 -40.11 10.18 25.18
N SER A 417 -39.39 9.08 24.91
CA SER A 417 -39.59 7.79 25.60
C SER A 417 -39.07 7.87 27.05
N THR A 418 -39.74 7.15 27.96
CA THR A 418 -39.30 6.94 29.34
C THR A 418 -38.70 5.55 29.58
N ASN A 419 -38.83 4.64 28.60
CA ASN A 419 -38.53 3.23 28.77
C ASN A 419 -37.26 2.80 28.01
N GLN A 420 -36.74 3.65 27.12
CA GLN A 420 -35.51 3.43 26.37
C GLN A 420 -34.77 4.78 26.22
N PRO A 421 -33.43 4.80 26.24
CA PRO A 421 -32.63 6.02 26.12
C PRO A 421 -32.94 6.81 24.83
N PRO A 422 -33.42 8.07 24.91
CA PRO A 422 -33.74 8.90 23.75
C PRO A 422 -32.54 9.21 22.82
N GLU A 423 -31.32 9.08 23.33
CA GLU A 423 -30.06 9.23 22.60
C GLU A 423 -29.83 8.11 21.57
N VAL A 424 -30.30 6.89 21.84
CA VAL A 424 -30.05 5.71 20.99
C VAL A 424 -30.82 5.84 19.69
N PHE A 425 -30.10 5.72 18.58
CA PHE A 425 -30.65 5.75 17.23
C PHE A 425 -30.70 4.36 16.59
N ALA A 426 -29.74 3.48 16.93
CA ALA A 426 -29.71 2.06 16.57
C ALA A 426 -28.79 1.30 17.53
N HIS A 427 -29.03 0.00 17.76
CA HIS A 427 -28.18 -0.84 18.62
C HIS A 427 -27.67 -2.11 17.92
N GLY A 428 -26.76 -2.83 18.58
CA GLY A 428 -26.30 -4.17 18.21
C GLY A 428 -24.90 -4.27 17.61
N LEU A 429 -24.08 -3.21 17.66
CA LEU A 429 -22.65 -3.25 17.33
C LEU A 429 -21.86 -4.02 18.40
N HIS A 430 -20.77 -4.69 18.04
CA HIS A 430 -19.86 -5.34 19.00
C HIS A 430 -18.52 -4.62 19.05
N ASP A 431 -17.69 -4.83 18.01
CA ASP A 431 -16.33 -4.30 17.89
C ASP A 431 -16.23 -3.45 16.60
N PRO A 432 -16.84 -2.24 16.59
CA PRO A 432 -16.87 -1.40 15.41
C PRO A 432 -15.50 -0.78 15.13
N GLY A 433 -14.86 -1.21 14.04
CA GLY A 433 -13.76 -0.49 13.41
C GLY A 433 -14.22 0.84 12.78
N ARG A 434 -13.30 1.61 12.19
CA ARG A 434 -13.65 2.92 11.60
C ARG A 434 -14.75 2.78 10.55
N CYS A 435 -15.90 3.41 10.78
CA CYS A 435 -17.02 3.38 9.87
C CYS A 435 -16.83 4.36 8.70
N ALA A 436 -17.14 3.91 7.50
CA ALA A 436 -17.26 4.71 6.30
C ALA A 436 -18.57 5.52 6.36
N VAL A 437 -18.50 6.82 6.05
CA VAL A 437 -19.63 7.75 6.16
C VAL A 437 -19.94 8.31 4.78
N ASP A 438 -21.10 8.00 4.23
CA ASP A 438 -21.57 8.56 2.96
C ASP A 438 -22.56 9.70 3.19
N ARG A 439 -22.07 10.94 3.02
CA ARG A 439 -22.89 12.16 3.07
C ARG A 439 -23.68 12.42 1.78
N HIS A 440 -23.34 11.72 0.69
CA HIS A 440 -24.01 11.87 -0.60
C HIS A 440 -24.30 10.50 -1.23
N PRO A 441 -25.18 9.68 -0.61
CA PRO A 441 -25.55 8.37 -1.13
C PRO A 441 -25.99 8.43 -2.60
N THR A 442 -25.75 7.34 -3.34
CA THR A 442 -26.15 7.23 -4.74
C THR A 442 -27.67 7.16 -4.94
N ASP A 443 -28.42 6.88 -3.88
CA ASP A 443 -29.88 6.92 -3.85
C ASP A 443 -30.35 8.22 -3.19
N ILE A 444 -31.07 9.05 -3.95
CA ILE A 444 -31.58 10.36 -3.51
C ILE A 444 -32.53 10.30 -2.31
N ASN A 445 -33.05 9.12 -1.97
CA ASN A 445 -33.93 8.92 -0.82
C ASN A 445 -33.16 8.65 0.48
N ILE A 446 -31.84 8.39 0.40
CA ILE A 446 -30.98 8.12 1.55
C ILE A 446 -30.22 9.41 1.88
N ASN A 447 -30.37 9.92 3.10
CA ASN A 447 -29.65 11.10 3.58
C ASN A 447 -28.19 10.76 3.93
N LEU A 448 -27.99 9.63 4.61
CA LEU A 448 -26.72 9.25 5.19
C LEU A 448 -26.60 7.72 5.25
N THR A 449 -25.49 7.18 4.76
CA THR A 449 -25.13 5.76 4.97
C THR A 449 -23.92 5.69 5.87
N ILE A 450 -23.99 4.93 6.95
CA ILE A 450 -22.86 4.60 7.82
C ILE A 450 -22.56 3.11 7.64
N LEU A 451 -21.32 2.77 7.24
CA LEU A 451 -20.90 1.39 6.97
C LEU A 451 -19.71 1.05 7.87
N CYS A 452 -19.94 0.26 8.91
CA CYS A 452 -18.93 -0.16 9.88
C CYS A 452 -18.40 -1.55 9.54
N SER A 453 -17.13 -1.83 9.83
CA SER A 453 -16.67 -3.22 10.03
C SER A 453 -16.90 -3.59 11.49
N ASP A 454 -17.41 -4.79 11.76
CA ASP A 454 -17.76 -5.27 13.10
C ASP A 454 -17.30 -6.71 13.28
N SER A 455 -16.74 -7.05 14.45
CA SER A 455 -16.13 -8.37 14.71
C SER A 455 -16.79 -9.09 15.88
N ASN A 456 -17.68 -10.04 15.60
CA ASN A 456 -18.29 -10.91 16.62
C ASN A 456 -17.49 -12.22 16.77
N GLY A 457 -16.56 -12.27 17.73
CA GLY A 457 -16.03 -13.46 18.43
C GLY A 457 -15.37 -14.62 17.64
N LYS A 458 -15.50 -14.70 16.30
CA LYS A 458 -15.21 -15.89 15.50
C LYS A 458 -14.45 -15.60 14.20
N ASN A 459 -13.36 -14.82 14.27
CA ASN A 459 -12.43 -14.56 13.15
C ASN A 459 -13.06 -14.10 11.81
N ARG A 460 -14.30 -13.61 11.83
CA ARG A 460 -15.06 -13.15 10.67
C ARG A 460 -15.54 -11.75 10.98
N SER A 461 -14.85 -10.75 10.44
CA SER A 461 -15.39 -9.39 10.44
C SER A 461 -16.58 -9.35 9.48
N SER A 462 -17.76 -9.05 10.02
CA SER A 462 -18.89 -8.61 9.21
C SER A 462 -18.72 -7.14 8.86
N ALA A 463 -19.43 -6.67 7.85
CA ALA A 463 -19.61 -5.25 7.61
C ALA A 463 -21.09 -4.93 7.88
N ARG A 464 -21.38 -4.07 8.86
CA ARG A 464 -22.74 -3.65 9.17
C ARG A 464 -23.06 -2.33 8.48
N ILE A 465 -24.20 -2.30 7.80
CA ILE A 465 -24.68 -1.12 7.10
C ILE A 465 -25.87 -0.54 7.87
N LEU A 466 -25.70 0.68 8.38
CA LEU A 466 -26.77 1.52 8.90
C LEU A 466 -27.16 2.53 7.80
N GLN A 467 -28.39 2.44 7.30
CA GLN A 467 -28.91 3.33 6.26
C GLN A 467 -29.96 4.28 6.83
N ILE A 468 -29.71 5.58 6.72
CA ILE A 468 -30.61 6.64 7.20
C ILE A 468 -31.33 7.26 6.00
N ILE A 469 -32.64 7.00 5.96
CA ILE A 469 -33.55 7.33 4.87
C ILE A 469 -34.24 8.66 5.19
N LYS A 470 -34.37 9.53 4.19
CA LYS A 470 -34.99 10.85 4.35
C LYS A 470 -36.50 10.72 4.61
N GLY A 471 -36.99 11.42 5.63
CA GLY A 471 -38.43 11.55 5.88
C GLY A 471 -39.13 10.27 6.34
N LYS A 472 -38.37 9.28 6.84
CA LYS A 472 -38.93 8.14 7.56
C LYS A 472 -38.95 8.47 9.06
N ASP A 473 -40.12 8.36 9.67
CA ASP A 473 -40.22 8.34 11.14
C ASP A 473 -39.76 6.98 11.65
N TYR A 474 -38.87 7.00 12.64
CA TYR A 474 -38.16 5.82 13.13
C TYR A 474 -38.78 5.25 14.41
N GLU A 475 -40.11 5.15 14.53
CA GLU A 475 -40.78 4.61 15.74
C GLU A 475 -40.32 3.19 16.15
N SER A 476 -39.60 2.50 15.27
CA SER A 476 -38.76 1.35 15.61
C SER A 476 -37.37 1.55 15.00
N GLU A 477 -36.37 1.01 15.70
CA GLU A 477 -34.96 1.17 15.35
C GLU A 477 -34.64 0.58 13.96
N PRO A 478 -33.81 1.26 13.15
CA PRO A 478 -33.36 0.72 11.87
C PRO A 478 -32.50 -0.53 12.10
N SER A 479 -32.92 -1.67 11.54
CA SER A 479 -32.13 -2.88 11.58
C SER A 479 -30.81 -2.73 10.83
N LEU A 480 -29.70 -3.01 11.52
CA LEU A 480 -28.37 -3.08 10.91
C LEU A 480 -28.33 -4.22 9.90
N LEU A 481 -28.07 -3.90 8.63
CA LEU A 481 -27.89 -4.91 7.59
C LEU A 481 -26.51 -5.56 7.74
N GLU A 482 -26.46 -6.84 8.14
CA GLU A 482 -25.22 -7.61 8.21
C GLU A 482 -24.79 -8.06 6.81
N PHE A 483 -23.67 -7.53 6.32
CA PHE A 483 -22.96 -8.03 5.14
C PHE A 483 -21.77 -8.89 5.58
N LYS A 484 -21.55 -10.02 4.91
CA LYS A 484 -20.41 -10.93 5.18
C LYS A 484 -19.40 -10.78 4.04
N PRO A 485 -18.36 -9.94 4.17
CA PRO A 485 -17.31 -9.83 3.17
C PRO A 485 -16.54 -11.15 3.05
N PHE A 486 -15.96 -11.40 1.88
CA PHE A 486 -15.14 -12.59 1.62
C PHE A 486 -13.70 -12.44 2.15
N SER A 487 -13.36 -11.29 2.75
CA SER A 487 -12.10 -11.05 3.45
C SER A 487 -11.88 -12.01 4.62
N ASN A 488 -10.78 -12.78 4.58
CA ASN A 488 -10.36 -13.68 5.65
C ASN A 488 -9.62 -12.97 6.81
N GLY A 489 -9.46 -11.64 6.78
CA GLY A 489 -8.68 -10.87 7.75
C GLY A 489 -9.51 -9.85 8.54
N PRO A 490 -9.15 -9.53 9.79
CA PRO A 490 -9.83 -8.52 10.60
C PRO A 490 -9.66 -7.13 9.99
N LEU A 491 -10.78 -6.49 9.69
CA LEU A 491 -10.83 -5.14 9.11
C LEU A 491 -10.54 -4.10 10.19
N VAL A 492 -9.73 -3.08 9.86
CA VAL A 492 -9.52 -1.90 10.73
C VAL A 492 -10.66 -0.90 10.57
N GLY A 493 -11.34 -0.94 9.42
CA GLY A 493 -12.43 -0.05 9.06
C GLY A 493 -12.38 0.33 7.58
N GLY A 494 -13.09 1.39 7.25
CA GLY A 494 -13.18 1.91 5.90
C GLY A 494 -13.50 3.41 5.82
N PHE A 495 -13.65 3.87 4.59
CA PHE A 495 -13.99 5.24 4.21
C PHE A 495 -14.77 5.24 2.88
N VAL A 496 -15.51 6.31 2.60
CA VAL A 496 -16.07 6.57 1.26
C VAL A 496 -15.14 7.56 0.58
N TYR A 497 -14.60 7.24 -0.59
CA TYR A 497 -13.74 8.20 -1.28
C TYR A 497 -14.58 9.25 -1.99
N ARG A 498 -14.47 10.51 -1.54
CA ARG A 498 -15.12 11.68 -2.14
C ARG A 498 -14.13 12.69 -2.72
N GLY A 499 -12.85 12.33 -2.77
CA GLY A 499 -11.78 13.14 -3.32
C GLY A 499 -11.81 13.32 -4.85
N CYS A 500 -10.93 14.19 -5.31
CA CYS A 500 -10.91 14.77 -6.65
C CYS A 500 -9.85 14.11 -7.56
N GLN A 501 -8.78 13.60 -6.96
CA GLN A 501 -7.61 13.06 -7.66
C GLN A 501 -7.96 11.77 -8.42
N SER A 502 -8.91 10.95 -7.91
CA SER A 502 -9.31 9.68 -8.53
C SER A 502 -10.81 9.55 -8.83
N GLU A 503 -11.23 9.96 -10.02
CA GLU A 503 -12.58 9.72 -10.55
C GLU A 503 -13.02 8.25 -10.48
N ARG A 504 -12.10 7.30 -10.65
CA ARG A 504 -12.44 5.86 -10.62
C ARG A 504 -12.65 5.28 -9.22
N LEU A 505 -12.31 6.04 -8.17
CA LEU A 505 -12.56 5.66 -6.78
C LEU A 505 -13.75 6.44 -6.19
N TYR A 506 -14.17 7.54 -6.83
CA TYR A 506 -15.26 8.40 -6.38
C TYR A 506 -16.55 7.62 -6.10
N GLY A 507 -17.09 7.80 -4.89
CA GLY A 507 -18.31 7.11 -4.41
C GLY A 507 -18.11 5.62 -4.09
N SER A 508 -16.88 5.08 -4.16
CA SER A 508 -16.60 3.72 -3.70
C SER A 508 -16.36 3.68 -2.20
N TYR A 509 -16.94 2.68 -1.54
CA TYR A 509 -16.72 2.36 -0.14
C TYR A 509 -15.47 1.49 -0.07
N VAL A 510 -14.40 1.95 0.58
CA VAL A 510 -13.11 1.25 0.66
C VAL A 510 -12.90 0.76 2.07
N PHE A 511 -12.58 -0.51 2.26
CA PHE A 511 -12.20 -1.11 3.54
C PHE A 511 -10.78 -1.66 3.47
N GLY A 512 -10.07 -1.62 4.59
CA GLY A 512 -8.71 -2.14 4.72
C GLY A 512 -8.53 -3.03 5.95
N ASP A 513 -7.82 -4.14 5.77
CA ASP A 513 -7.37 -4.98 6.88
C ASP A 513 -6.11 -4.43 7.55
N ARG A 514 -5.74 -5.00 8.69
CA ARG A 514 -4.54 -4.61 9.43
C ARG A 514 -3.23 -4.77 8.64
N ASN A 515 -3.21 -5.60 7.60
CA ASN A 515 -2.01 -5.95 6.82
C ASN A 515 -1.85 -5.08 5.55
N GLY A 516 -2.84 -4.26 5.22
CA GLY A 516 -2.84 -3.44 4.00
C GLY A 516 -3.46 -4.12 2.78
N ASN A 517 -4.28 -5.16 2.98
CA ASN A 517 -5.19 -5.65 1.96
C ASN A 517 -6.42 -4.74 1.92
N PHE A 518 -6.79 -4.26 0.73
CA PHE A 518 -7.94 -3.39 0.55
C PHE A 518 -9.00 -4.01 -0.35
N LEU A 519 -10.26 -3.70 -0.06
CA LEU A 519 -11.42 -4.07 -0.86
C LEU A 519 -12.31 -2.84 -1.09
N THR A 520 -13.04 -2.83 -2.21
CA THR A 520 -14.14 -1.90 -2.45
C THR A 520 -15.48 -2.62 -2.38
N LEU A 521 -16.43 -2.02 -1.68
CA LEU A 521 -17.84 -2.35 -1.78
C LEU A 521 -18.52 -1.34 -2.72
N GLN A 522 -19.31 -1.86 -3.66
CA GLN A 522 -20.12 -1.07 -4.57
C GLN A 522 -21.54 -1.62 -4.59
N GLN A 523 -22.54 -0.76 -4.34
CA GLN A 523 -23.94 -1.17 -4.46
C GLN A 523 -24.37 -1.12 -5.92
N SER A 524 -24.93 -2.22 -6.42
CA SER A 524 -25.60 -2.27 -7.72
C SER A 524 -26.82 -1.36 -7.71
N PRO A 525 -26.94 -0.35 -8.60
CA PRO A 525 -28.09 0.55 -8.61
C PRO A 525 -29.39 -0.16 -8.99
N VAL A 526 -29.30 -1.25 -9.76
CA VAL A 526 -30.45 -2.03 -10.25
C VAL A 526 -30.91 -3.06 -9.23
N THR A 527 -30.00 -3.89 -8.72
CA THR A 527 -30.36 -5.01 -7.82
C THR A 527 -30.28 -4.65 -6.33
N LYS A 528 -29.78 -3.46 -5.99
CA LYS A 528 -29.46 -2.99 -4.62
C LYS A 528 -28.49 -3.89 -3.84
N GLN A 529 -27.97 -4.95 -4.46
CA GLN A 529 -26.99 -5.85 -3.87
C GLN A 529 -25.59 -5.22 -3.86
N TRP A 530 -24.84 -5.52 -2.82
CA TRP A 530 -23.45 -5.10 -2.67
C TRP A 530 -22.51 -6.09 -3.35
N GLN A 531 -21.54 -5.56 -4.09
CA GLN A 531 -20.47 -6.34 -4.72
C GLN A 531 -19.12 -5.92 -4.14
N GLU A 532 -18.33 -6.92 -3.76
CA GLU A 532 -16.95 -6.76 -3.31
C GLU A 532 -15.97 -6.89 -4.49
N LYS A 533 -14.95 -6.04 -4.54
CA LYS A 533 -13.83 -6.13 -5.49
C LYS A 533 -12.52 -5.81 -4.77
N PRO A 534 -11.42 -6.56 -4.99
CA PRO A 534 -10.14 -6.23 -4.37
C PRO A 534 -9.56 -4.92 -4.94
N LEU A 535 -9.07 -4.05 -4.05
CA LEU A 535 -8.37 -2.82 -4.41
C LEU A 535 -6.86 -3.04 -4.28
N CYS A 536 -6.18 -3.09 -5.43
CA CYS A 536 -4.72 -3.24 -5.46
C CYS A 536 -4.01 -1.95 -5.05
N LEU A 537 -3.13 -2.03 -4.04
CA LEU A 537 -2.06 -1.06 -3.82
C LEU A 537 -0.76 -1.55 -4.46
N GLY A 538 -0.18 -0.76 -5.35
CA GLY A 538 1.00 -1.08 -6.13
C GLY A 538 2.30 -0.82 -5.37
N THR A 539 3.24 -1.75 -5.47
CA THR A 539 4.58 -1.66 -4.87
C THR A 539 5.65 -1.33 -5.90
N SER A 540 6.64 -0.53 -5.47
CA SER A 540 8.03 -0.29 -5.95
C SER A 540 8.37 -0.18 -7.46
N GLY A 541 7.75 -0.94 -8.36
CA GLY A 541 8.01 -0.94 -9.80
C GLY A 541 7.13 0.03 -10.61
N SER A 542 5.94 0.37 -10.11
CA SER A 542 5.01 1.33 -10.74
C SER A 542 4.80 2.61 -9.92
N CYS A 543 5.16 2.58 -8.63
CA CYS A 543 4.91 3.62 -7.64
C CYS A 543 6.21 3.93 -6.88
N ARG A 544 6.43 5.20 -6.50
CA ARG A 544 7.51 5.56 -5.55
C ARG A 544 7.08 5.25 -4.11
N GLY A 545 6.89 3.98 -3.79
CA GLY A 545 6.47 3.56 -2.45
C GLY A 545 6.30 2.05 -2.31
N TYR A 546 6.47 1.57 -1.08
CA TYR A 546 6.11 0.23 -0.61
C TYR A 546 5.37 0.40 0.72
N PHE A 547 4.23 -0.28 0.90
CA PHE A 547 3.54 -0.24 2.18
C PHE A 547 4.20 -1.21 3.14
N SER A 548 4.83 -0.68 4.20
CA SER A 548 5.43 -1.48 5.27
C SER A 548 4.81 -1.11 6.62
N GLY A 549 4.18 -2.09 7.27
CA GLY A 549 3.63 -1.94 8.62
C GLY A 549 2.17 -2.37 8.70
N HIS A 550 1.58 -2.18 9.88
CA HIS A 550 0.17 -2.41 10.13
C HIS A 550 -0.63 -1.13 9.95
N ILE A 551 -1.80 -1.21 9.32
CA ILE A 551 -2.77 -0.10 9.35
C ILE A 551 -3.26 0.09 10.78
N LEU A 552 -3.29 1.35 11.20
CA LEU A 552 -3.75 1.81 12.52
C LEU A 552 -5.05 2.60 12.41
N GLY A 553 -5.28 3.25 11.27
CA GLY A 553 -6.48 4.02 10.98
C GLY A 553 -6.41 4.72 9.62
N PHE A 554 -7.42 5.54 9.35
CA PHE A 554 -7.57 6.29 8.11
C PHE A 554 -7.81 7.77 8.38
N GLY A 555 -7.55 8.61 7.38
CA GLY A 555 -7.88 10.02 7.44
C GLY A 555 -8.29 10.62 6.10
N GLU A 556 -8.80 11.85 6.17
CA GLU A 556 -9.38 12.58 5.03
C GLU A 556 -9.01 14.07 5.13
N ASP A 557 -8.49 14.66 4.04
CA ASP A 557 -8.26 16.10 3.96
C ASP A 557 -9.47 16.87 3.43
N GLU A 558 -9.39 18.19 3.47
CA GLU A 558 -10.48 19.09 3.06
C GLU A 558 -10.80 19.05 1.55
N LEU A 559 -9.99 18.34 0.75
CA LEU A 559 -10.26 18.07 -0.66
C LEU A 559 -10.84 16.65 -0.88
N GLY A 560 -11.19 15.95 0.19
CA GLY A 560 -11.71 14.57 0.18
C GLY A 560 -10.65 13.51 -0.16
N GLU A 561 -9.36 13.88 -0.19
CA GLU A 561 -8.30 12.90 -0.43
C GLU A 561 -8.00 12.12 0.85
N VAL A 562 -7.69 10.84 0.67
CA VAL A 562 -7.66 9.88 1.78
C VAL A 562 -6.24 9.42 2.12
N TYR A 563 -6.04 9.14 3.40
CA TYR A 563 -4.76 8.81 4.00
C TYR A 563 -4.85 7.54 4.83
N ILE A 564 -3.75 6.81 4.89
CA ILE A 564 -3.54 5.63 5.72
C ILE A 564 -2.56 6.02 6.83
N LEU A 565 -2.91 5.73 8.07
CA LEU A 565 -2.01 5.84 9.22
C LEU A 565 -1.49 4.44 9.55
N SER A 566 -0.17 4.27 9.64
CA SER A 566 0.44 2.96 9.88
C SER A 566 1.67 3.00 10.78
N SER A 567 2.06 1.85 11.32
CA SER A 567 3.30 1.67 12.09
C SER A 567 3.94 0.32 11.78
N SER A 568 5.27 0.26 11.80
CA SER A 568 6.04 -0.98 11.57
C SER A 568 5.95 -1.98 12.75
N LYS A 569 5.38 -1.58 13.88
CA LYS A 569 5.12 -2.43 15.05
C LYS A 569 3.67 -2.28 15.50
N SER A 570 3.18 -3.25 16.27
CA SER A 570 1.92 -3.11 17.01
C SER A 570 1.93 -1.84 17.87
N MET A 571 0.76 -1.20 18.07
CA MET A 571 0.58 0.15 18.65
C MET A 571 1.54 0.53 19.79
N THR A 572 1.81 -0.40 20.69
CA THR A 572 2.46 -0.21 21.99
C THR A 572 3.92 0.24 21.97
N GLN A 573 4.62 0.17 20.83
CA GLN A 573 6.03 0.55 20.74
C GLN A 573 6.35 1.18 19.38
N THR A 574 6.37 2.51 19.26
CA THR A 574 7.43 3.36 18.65
C THR A 574 6.95 4.76 18.29
N HIS A 575 7.83 5.76 18.44
CA HIS A 575 7.73 7.07 17.79
C HIS A 575 8.11 6.98 16.30
N ASN A 576 7.41 6.15 15.52
CA ASN A 576 7.67 5.95 14.09
C ASN A 576 6.39 5.64 13.29
N GLY A 577 5.24 6.11 13.78
CA GLY A 577 4.01 6.13 13.00
C GLY A 577 4.17 6.99 11.76
N LYS A 578 3.47 6.62 10.69
CA LYS A 578 3.56 7.26 9.37
C LYS A 578 2.18 7.58 8.81
N LEU A 579 2.12 8.66 8.04
CA LEU A 579 0.96 9.06 7.26
C LEU A 579 1.28 8.87 5.77
N TYR A 580 0.44 8.11 5.07
CA TYR A 580 0.55 7.87 3.63
C TYR A 580 -0.69 8.37 2.90
N LYS A 581 -0.54 9.19 1.86
CA LYS A 581 -1.64 9.58 0.96
C LYS A 581 -1.88 8.48 -0.08
N ILE A 582 -3.13 8.11 -0.34
CA ILE A 582 -3.49 7.25 -1.48
C ILE A 582 -3.54 8.11 -2.74
N VAL A 583 -2.95 7.62 -3.84
CA VAL A 583 -2.81 8.37 -5.10
C VAL A 583 -3.12 7.45 -6.27
N ASP A 584 -3.96 7.87 -7.21
CA ASP A 584 -4.17 7.18 -8.48
C ASP A 584 -3.06 7.51 -9.49
N PRO A 585 -2.16 6.57 -9.85
CA PRO A 585 -1.09 6.83 -10.82
C PRO A 585 -1.59 7.13 -12.23
N LYS A 586 -2.87 6.89 -12.54
CA LYS A 586 -3.45 7.26 -13.85
C LYS A 586 -3.60 8.77 -14.03
N ARG A 587 -3.56 9.56 -12.96
CA ARG A 587 -3.77 11.02 -12.99
C ARG A 587 -2.57 11.79 -12.48
N HIS A 588 -2.25 12.87 -13.20
CA HIS A 588 -1.20 13.80 -12.76
C HIS A 588 -1.65 14.59 -11.53
N SER A 589 -0.76 14.74 -10.56
CA SER A 589 -0.94 15.44 -9.28
C SER A 589 -1.20 16.96 -9.38
N ARG A 590 -1.44 17.49 -10.59
CA ARG A 590 -1.65 18.93 -10.85
C ARG A 590 -3.07 19.29 -11.32
N ILE A 591 -3.97 18.32 -11.47
CA ILE A 591 -5.37 18.59 -11.86
C ILE A 591 -6.19 18.93 -10.61
N ILE A 592 -5.89 20.07 -10.00
CA ILE A 592 -6.63 20.64 -8.85
C ILE A 592 -7.78 21.55 -9.34
N PHE A 593 -7.65 22.09 -10.56
CA PHE A 593 -8.49 23.15 -11.16
C PHE A 593 -9.94 22.78 -11.53
N ARG A 594 -10.54 21.71 -10.97
CA ARG A 594 -11.94 21.34 -11.24
C ARG A 594 -12.80 20.96 -10.04
N CYS A 595 -12.28 20.94 -8.82
CA CYS A 595 -13.10 20.59 -7.65
C CYS A 595 -13.81 21.78 -6.97
N SER A 596 -13.57 23.00 -7.43
CA SER A 596 -14.46 24.13 -7.15
C SER A 596 -15.67 24.08 -8.08
N LEU A 597 -16.69 23.27 -7.75
CA LEU A 597 -18.11 23.38 -8.14
C LEU A 597 -18.88 22.13 -7.67
N ASN A 598 -19.46 22.23 -6.47
CA ASN A 598 -20.61 21.49 -5.90
C ASN A 598 -20.43 21.38 -4.36
N PHE A 599 -20.42 22.54 -3.71
CA PHE A 599 -20.79 22.72 -2.30
C PHE A 599 -22.22 23.23 -2.27
#